data_AF-A0A945CLB0-F1
#
_entry.id   AF-A0A945CLB0-F1
#
_cell.length_a   1.000
_cell.length_b   1.000
_cell.length_c   1.000
_cell.angle_alpha   90.00
_cell.angle_beta   90.00
_cell.angle_gamma   90.00
#
_symmetry.space_group_name_H-M   'P 1'
#
loop_
_entity.id
_entity.type
_entity.pdbx_description
1 polymer ?
#
loop_
_entity_poly.entity_id
_entity_poly.type
_entity_poly.pdbx_seq_one_letter_code
_entity_poly.pdbx_strand_id
1 'polypeptide(L)'
;MNGKRSSVSDYKLERYLLGELPQEEMESIRKGMEADGELRDRLRTLELSNRELQEKYPSEWMGRQIRMRAEGVTMAAPGRAFSWRLWAMPAGVATLLVAVLPALFEPETRIKGLEPHLKLFLKTVDGIENLADSSMVREGDLVQIVYLAAEQSHGTIFSVDGRGEVTQHLPARGKLAARLKTAGGDTLNFSYELDDAPRWEQFYFITADTSFDLMPVEREIVRLASEEGGKLRLPVKFKQHLFILFKAAGNE
;
A
#
# COMPACT_ATOMS: atom_id res chain seq x y z
N MET A 1 25.65 -46.11 13.34
CA MET A 1 24.18 -46.26 13.24
C MET A 1 23.53 -45.07 13.92
N ASN A 2 22.52 -44.48 13.25
CA ASN A 2 21.48 -43.56 13.73
C ASN A 2 21.90 -42.21 14.36
N GLY A 3 21.39 -41.05 13.95
CA GLY A 3 20.29 -40.77 13.04
C GLY A 3 20.37 -39.32 12.54
N LYS A 4 20.11 -39.14 11.24
CA LYS A 4 19.80 -37.83 10.66
C LYS A 4 18.53 -37.35 11.35
N ARG A 5 18.64 -36.47 12.35
CA ARG A 5 17.51 -35.68 12.82
C ARG A 5 17.00 -34.90 11.62
N SER A 6 15.89 -35.34 11.06
CA SER A 6 15.18 -34.61 10.00
C SER A 6 14.68 -33.30 10.61
N SER A 7 15.53 -32.26 10.57
CA SER A 7 15.15 -30.93 11.04
C SER A 7 13.98 -30.45 10.21
N VAL A 8 12.82 -30.24 10.85
CA VAL A 8 11.67 -29.64 10.19
C VAL A 8 12.12 -28.27 9.65
N SER A 9 11.93 -28.05 8.35
CA SER A 9 12.31 -26.78 7.71
C SER A 9 11.34 -25.67 8.08
N ASP A 10 11.80 -24.42 8.06
CA ASP A 10 10.97 -23.25 8.39
C ASP A 10 9.74 -23.14 7.48
N TYR A 11 9.92 -23.41 6.17
CA TYR A 11 8.80 -23.51 5.22
C TYR A 11 7.71 -24.51 5.65
N LYS A 12 8.11 -25.62 6.28
CA LYS A 12 7.16 -26.64 6.76
C LYS A 12 6.45 -26.17 8.04
N LEU A 13 7.12 -25.40 8.89
CA LEU A 13 6.51 -24.76 10.06
C LEU A 13 5.55 -23.64 9.67
N GLU A 14 5.85 -22.88 8.61
CA GLU A 14 4.93 -21.87 8.05
C GLU A 14 3.65 -22.52 7.52
N ARG A 15 3.77 -23.60 6.73
CA ARG A 15 2.59 -24.35 6.25
C ARG A 15 1.81 -25.00 7.39
N TYR A 16 2.48 -25.40 8.47
CA TYR A 16 1.85 -25.88 9.69
C TYR A 16 1.01 -24.76 10.35
N LEU A 17 1.57 -23.54 10.48
CA LEU A 17 0.85 -22.38 11.04
C LEU A 17 -0.38 -21.99 10.20
N LEU A 18 -0.29 -22.14 8.88
CA LEU A 18 -1.39 -21.85 7.96
C LEU A 18 -2.44 -22.97 7.88
N GLY A 19 -2.22 -24.11 8.54
CA GLY A 19 -3.12 -25.26 8.50
C GLY A 19 -3.15 -25.97 7.13
N GLU A 20 -2.12 -25.78 6.31
CA GLU A 20 -2.06 -26.27 4.92
C GLU A 20 -1.36 -27.63 4.77
N LEU A 21 -0.96 -28.26 5.89
CA LEU A 21 -0.34 -29.57 5.88
C LEU A 21 -1.38 -30.70 6.05
N PRO A 22 -1.16 -31.88 5.46
CA PRO A 22 -1.95 -33.07 5.76
C PRO A 22 -1.97 -33.39 7.26
N GLN A 23 -3.08 -33.97 7.73
CA GLN A 23 -3.30 -34.23 9.16
C GLN A 23 -2.20 -35.09 9.81
N GLU A 24 -1.66 -36.06 9.07
CA GLU A 24 -0.54 -36.89 9.54
C GLU A 24 0.74 -36.09 9.78
N GLU A 25 1.00 -35.08 8.94
CA GLU A 25 2.17 -34.21 9.05
C GLU A 25 2.00 -33.18 10.18
N MET A 26 0.79 -32.65 10.35
CA MET A 26 0.43 -31.79 11.48
C MET A 26 0.68 -32.50 12.82
N GLU A 27 0.24 -33.76 12.94
CA GLU A 27 0.43 -34.56 14.16
C GLU A 27 1.90 -34.91 14.40
N SER A 28 2.68 -35.15 13.34
CA SER A 28 4.12 -35.39 13.44
C SER A 28 4.86 -34.17 13.99
N ILE A 29 4.55 -32.97 13.50
CA ILE A 29 5.11 -31.72 13.99
C ILE A 29 4.67 -31.45 15.44
N ARG A 30 3.39 -31.70 15.76
CA ARG A 30 2.86 -31.56 17.13
C ARG A 30 3.61 -32.45 18.14
N LYS A 31 3.83 -33.72 17.81
CA LYS A 31 4.63 -34.64 18.63
C LYS A 31 6.10 -34.22 18.72
N GLY A 32 6.66 -33.69 17.62
CA GLY A 32 8.01 -33.13 17.60
C GLY A 32 8.17 -31.96 18.57
N MET A 33 7.16 -31.09 18.68
CA MET A 33 7.16 -29.97 19.62
C MET A 33 7.08 -30.42 21.08
N GLU A 34 6.37 -31.50 21.40
CA GLU A 34 6.32 -32.05 22.77
C GLU A 34 7.71 -32.51 23.23
N ALA A 35 8.50 -33.10 22.33
CA ALA A 35 9.83 -33.62 22.60
C ALA A 35 10.97 -32.58 22.47
N ASP A 36 10.79 -31.53 21.66
CA ASP A 36 11.83 -30.56 21.33
C ASP A 36 11.41 -29.11 21.69
N GLY A 37 12.18 -28.49 22.57
CA GLY A 37 11.99 -27.08 22.96
C GLY A 37 12.41 -26.09 21.87
N GLU A 38 13.44 -26.43 21.08
CA GLU A 38 13.98 -25.56 20.03
C GLU A 38 12.97 -25.38 18.90
N LEU A 39 12.24 -26.46 18.55
CA LEU A 39 11.20 -26.42 17.54
C LEU A 39 10.02 -25.51 17.95
N ARG A 40 9.68 -25.49 19.24
CA ARG A 40 8.64 -24.60 19.79
C ARG A 40 9.06 -23.13 19.74
N ASP A 41 10.31 -22.83 20.09
CA ASP A 41 10.81 -21.45 20.05
C ASP A 41 10.92 -20.91 18.62
N ARG A 42 11.28 -21.76 17.65
CA ARG A 42 11.24 -21.41 16.22
C ARG A 42 9.83 -21.08 15.74
N LEU A 43 8.82 -21.87 16.14
CA LEU A 43 7.43 -21.60 15.81
C LEU A 43 6.93 -20.27 16.42
N ARG A 44 7.26 -20.00 17.69
CA ARG A 44 6.92 -18.74 18.37
C ARG A 44 7.54 -17.53 17.65
N THR A 45 8.77 -17.67 17.17
CA THR A 45 9.46 -16.63 16.40
C THR A 45 8.73 -16.34 15.09
N LEU A 46 8.29 -17.38 14.38
CA LEU A 46 7.48 -17.23 13.17
C LEU A 46 6.12 -16.57 13.45
N GLU A 47 5.45 -16.92 14.55
CA GLU A 47 4.17 -16.29 14.95
C GLU A 47 4.34 -14.80 15.28
N LEU A 48 5.42 -14.42 15.98
CA LEU A 48 5.74 -13.03 16.29
C LEU A 48 6.01 -12.23 15.01
N SER A 49 6.82 -12.78 14.10
CA SER A 49 7.07 -12.18 12.79
C SER A 49 5.79 -12.02 11.97
N ASN A 50 4.92 -13.04 11.96
CA ASN A 50 3.64 -12.97 11.24
C ASN A 50 2.70 -11.91 11.84
N ARG A 51 2.70 -11.75 13.18
CA ARG A 51 1.95 -10.70 13.86
C ARG A 51 2.49 -9.31 13.53
N GLU A 52 3.81 -9.12 13.56
CA GLU A 52 4.45 -7.87 13.15
C GLU A 52 4.11 -7.51 11.70
N LEU A 53 4.12 -8.50 10.80
CA LEU A 53 3.68 -8.33 9.41
C LEU A 53 2.19 -7.99 9.31
N GLN A 54 1.31 -8.64 10.06
CA GLN A 54 -0.13 -8.33 10.05
C GLN A 54 -0.43 -6.94 10.64
N GLU A 55 0.29 -6.52 11.67
CA GLU A 55 0.18 -5.18 12.24
C GLU A 55 0.67 -4.11 11.26
N LYS A 56 1.77 -4.40 10.55
CA LYS A 56 2.34 -3.53 9.53
C LYS A 56 1.57 -3.53 8.21
N TYR A 57 0.91 -4.64 7.88
CA TYR A 57 0.14 -4.89 6.65
C TYR A 57 -1.22 -5.54 6.96
N PRO A 58 -2.20 -4.78 7.49
CA PRO A 58 -3.49 -5.36 7.89
C PRO A 58 -4.28 -5.92 6.70
N SER A 59 -4.62 -7.21 6.75
CA SER A 59 -5.33 -7.97 5.71
C SER A 59 -6.71 -7.40 5.34
N GLU A 60 -7.38 -6.69 6.26
CA GLU A 60 -8.63 -5.98 6.01
C GLU A 60 -8.51 -4.84 4.98
N TRP A 61 -7.30 -4.30 4.75
CA TRP A 61 -7.05 -3.29 3.72
C TRP A 61 -7.19 -3.89 2.31
N MET A 62 -6.57 -5.07 2.09
CA MET A 62 -6.81 -5.89 0.90
C MET A 62 -8.29 -6.32 0.84
N GLY A 63 -8.89 -6.64 2.00
CA GLY A 63 -10.31 -6.93 2.12
C GLY A 63 -11.23 -5.79 1.67
N ARG A 64 -10.84 -4.52 1.81
CA ARG A 64 -11.60 -3.37 1.28
C ARG A 64 -11.52 -3.29 -0.24
N GLN A 65 -10.34 -3.47 -0.82
CA GLN A 65 -10.15 -3.51 -2.28
C GLN A 65 -10.89 -4.70 -2.91
N ILE A 66 -10.88 -5.86 -2.22
CA ILE A 66 -11.66 -7.03 -2.60
C ILE A 66 -13.17 -6.78 -2.42
N ARG A 67 -13.60 -6.13 -1.34
CA ARG A 67 -15.02 -5.76 -1.13
C ARG A 67 -15.52 -4.78 -2.18
N MET A 68 -14.76 -3.75 -2.54
CA MET A 68 -15.09 -2.83 -3.64
C MET A 68 -15.25 -3.59 -4.97
N ARG A 69 -14.41 -4.60 -5.24
CA ARG A 69 -14.56 -5.50 -6.40
C ARG A 69 -15.72 -6.49 -6.28
N ALA A 70 -16.02 -6.98 -5.08
CA ALA A 70 -17.04 -8.01 -4.82
C ALA A 70 -18.46 -7.43 -4.66
N GLU A 71 -18.57 -6.18 -4.20
CA GLU A 71 -19.83 -5.44 -4.09
C GLU A 71 -20.33 -4.93 -5.44
N GLY A 72 -19.55 -5.12 -6.51
CA GLY A 72 -20.05 -5.11 -7.88
C GLY A 72 -20.81 -3.84 -8.22
N VAL A 73 -20.10 -2.74 -8.46
CA VAL A 73 -20.53 -1.85 -9.54
C VAL A 73 -20.32 -2.64 -10.83
N THR A 74 -21.26 -3.52 -11.14
CA THR A 74 -21.40 -4.13 -12.46
C THR A 74 -21.87 -3.03 -13.40
N MET A 75 -20.95 -2.26 -13.97
CA MET A 75 -21.27 -1.57 -15.21
C MET A 75 -21.25 -2.63 -16.31
N ALA A 76 -22.39 -2.77 -16.98
CA ALA A 76 -22.61 -3.70 -18.06
C ALA A 76 -21.45 -3.62 -19.07
N ALA A 77 -20.79 -4.76 -19.30
CA ALA A 77 -19.85 -4.90 -20.40
C ALA A 77 -20.56 -4.58 -21.73
N PRO A 78 -20.08 -3.65 -22.56
CA PRO A 78 -20.51 -3.58 -23.94
C PRO A 78 -19.83 -4.74 -24.69
N GLY A 79 -20.66 -5.60 -25.27
CA GLY A 79 -20.20 -6.81 -25.94
C GLY A 79 -19.32 -6.49 -27.15
N ARG A 80 -18.13 -7.10 -27.19
CA ARG A 80 -17.44 -7.48 -28.42
C ARG A 80 -16.78 -8.83 -28.21
N ALA A 81 -17.18 -9.79 -29.04
CA ALA A 81 -16.71 -11.17 -29.02
C ALA A 81 -15.18 -11.22 -29.15
N PHE A 82 -14.48 -11.54 -28.06
CA PHE A 82 -13.05 -11.83 -28.07
C PHE A 82 -12.87 -13.35 -27.98
N SER A 83 -12.31 -13.93 -29.04
CA SER A 83 -12.22 -15.37 -29.24
C SER A 83 -11.33 -16.04 -28.18
N TRP A 84 -11.98 -16.80 -27.29
CA TRP A 84 -11.45 -17.68 -26.24
C TRP A 84 -10.50 -18.82 -26.67
N ARG A 85 -9.87 -18.74 -27.85
CA ARG A 85 -8.93 -19.76 -28.32
C ARG A 85 -7.60 -19.10 -28.63
N LEU A 86 -6.72 -19.08 -27.62
CA LEU A 86 -5.41 -19.73 -27.67
C LEU A 86 -4.83 -19.80 -26.25
N TRP A 87 -4.70 -21.05 -25.79
CA TRP A 87 -4.00 -21.59 -24.61
C TRP A 87 -2.54 -21.08 -24.52
N ALA A 88 -1.73 -21.25 -23.48
CA ALA A 88 -1.83 -21.60 -22.05
C ALA A 88 -0.39 -21.52 -21.48
N MET A 89 -0.26 -21.02 -20.24
CA MET A 89 0.83 -21.25 -19.25
C MET A 89 2.25 -20.66 -19.49
N PRO A 90 3.07 -20.45 -18.42
CA PRO A 90 2.79 -20.73 -17.00
C PRO A 90 2.82 -19.51 -16.07
N ALA A 91 2.19 -19.70 -14.91
CA ALA A 91 2.38 -18.93 -13.69
C ALA A 91 3.87 -18.69 -13.43
N GLY A 92 4.28 -17.42 -13.46
CA GLY A 92 5.66 -17.00 -13.31
C GLY A 92 5.73 -15.65 -12.63
N VAL A 93 5.76 -15.69 -11.30
CA VAL A 93 6.32 -14.65 -10.42
C VAL A 93 5.63 -13.28 -10.51
N ALA A 94 4.48 -13.14 -9.84
CA ALA A 94 4.14 -11.87 -9.20
C ALA A 94 5.17 -11.65 -8.07
N THR A 95 6.35 -11.16 -8.45
CA THR A 95 7.41 -10.87 -7.48
C THR A 95 6.88 -9.75 -6.60
N LEU A 96 6.62 -10.11 -5.36
CA LEU A 96 6.35 -9.23 -4.24
C LEU A 96 7.62 -8.39 -3.99
N LEU A 97 7.88 -7.40 -4.85
CA LEU A 97 8.91 -6.38 -4.66
C LEU A 97 8.42 -5.37 -3.63
N VAL A 98 8.39 -5.80 -2.37
CA VAL A 98 8.05 -4.97 -1.20
C VAL A 98 9.29 -4.36 -0.53
N ALA A 99 10.51 -4.52 -1.06
CA ALA A 99 11.69 -4.12 -0.26
C ALA A 99 12.94 -3.62 -1.02
N VAL A 100 12.83 -2.82 -2.09
CA VAL A 100 14.05 -2.24 -2.72
C VAL A 100 13.96 -0.74 -3.07
N LEU A 101 12.90 -0.02 -2.68
CA LEU A 101 12.80 1.40 -3.04
C LEU A 101 13.58 2.39 -2.17
N PRO A 102 13.84 2.19 -0.86
CA PRO A 102 14.52 3.21 -0.05
C PRO A 102 15.91 3.61 -0.58
N ALA A 103 16.60 2.70 -1.27
CA ALA A 103 17.97 2.90 -1.77
C ALA A 103 18.05 3.59 -3.15
N LEU A 104 16.94 3.71 -3.87
CA LEU A 104 16.87 4.42 -5.17
C LEU A 104 16.50 5.89 -5.01
N PHE A 105 16.08 6.31 -3.82
CA PHE A 105 15.99 7.72 -3.49
C PHE A 105 17.38 8.22 -3.16
N GLU A 106 18.11 8.71 -4.16
CA GLU A 106 19.13 9.70 -3.84
C GLU A 106 18.40 10.81 -3.08
N PRO A 107 18.83 11.14 -1.85
CA PRO A 107 18.31 12.31 -1.18
C PRO A 107 18.65 13.46 -2.09
N GLU A 108 17.65 13.92 -2.86
CA GLU A 108 17.70 15.15 -3.62
C GLU A 108 18.37 16.14 -2.68
N THR A 109 19.59 16.52 -3.06
CA THR A 109 20.63 17.08 -2.18
C THR A 109 19.95 17.90 -1.11
N ARG A 110 20.20 17.60 0.18
CA ARG A 110 19.58 18.27 1.33
C ARG A 110 19.77 19.79 1.22
N ILE A 111 18.94 20.44 0.43
CA ILE A 111 18.88 21.88 0.26
C ILE A 111 18.04 22.30 1.46
N LYS A 112 18.67 23.04 2.37
CA LYS A 112 17.97 23.70 3.47
C LYS A 112 16.76 24.45 2.88
N GLY A 113 15.57 24.18 3.39
CA GLY A 113 14.34 24.85 2.94
C GLY A 113 13.44 24.08 1.97
N LEU A 114 13.62 22.76 1.78
CA LEU A 114 12.64 21.93 1.08
C LEU A 114 11.30 21.93 1.84
N GLU A 115 10.20 22.25 1.15
CA GLU A 115 8.86 22.10 1.70
C GLU A 115 8.42 20.63 1.63
N PRO A 116 7.56 20.17 2.58
CA PRO A 116 7.02 18.83 2.54
C PRO A 116 6.25 18.60 1.23
N HIS A 117 6.52 17.50 0.54
CA HIS A 117 5.89 17.21 -0.75
C HIS A 117 5.79 15.71 -1.04
N LEU A 118 5.03 15.37 -2.07
CA LEU A 118 4.86 14.01 -2.56
C LEU A 118 5.65 13.78 -3.85
N LYS A 119 6.08 12.54 -4.04
CA LYS A 119 6.50 11.99 -5.34
C LYS A 119 5.69 10.73 -5.58
N LEU A 120 5.13 10.61 -6.77
CA LEU A 120 4.32 9.46 -7.17
C LEU A 120 5.06 8.73 -8.28
N PHE A 121 5.04 7.42 -8.23
CA PHE A 121 5.69 6.60 -9.25
C PHE A 121 4.74 5.55 -9.80
N LEU A 122 4.70 5.37 -11.11
CA LEU A 122 3.95 4.31 -11.76
C LEU A 122 4.78 3.03 -11.77
N LYS A 123 4.18 1.92 -11.33
CA LYS A 123 4.74 0.58 -11.52
C LYS A 123 4.28 0.03 -12.86
N THR A 124 5.23 -0.18 -13.76
CA THR A 124 5.02 -0.81 -15.06
C THR A 124 5.60 -2.21 -15.07
N VAL A 125 5.37 -2.97 -16.15
CA VAL A 125 6.01 -4.28 -16.36
C VAL A 125 7.53 -4.14 -16.44
N ASP A 126 8.01 -3.02 -16.98
CA ASP A 126 9.44 -2.76 -17.23
C ASP A 126 10.15 -2.07 -16.06
N GLY A 127 9.43 -1.65 -15.02
CA GLY A 127 10.02 -1.05 -13.83
C GLY A 127 9.16 0.00 -13.15
N ILE A 128 9.79 1.08 -12.71
CA ILE A 128 9.15 2.18 -11.95
C ILE A 128 9.46 3.49 -12.66
N GLU A 129 8.43 4.24 -12.99
CA GLU A 129 8.49 5.53 -13.68
C GLU A 129 8.03 6.65 -12.75
N ASN A 130 8.71 7.80 -12.73
CA ASN A 130 8.29 8.95 -11.94
C ASN A 130 7.13 9.69 -12.63
N LEU A 131 6.03 9.90 -11.92
CA LEU A 131 4.91 10.71 -12.40
C LEU A 131 5.19 12.18 -12.08
N ALA A 132 4.98 13.05 -13.07
CA ALA A 132 4.91 14.49 -12.85
C ALA A 132 3.52 14.88 -12.33
N ASP A 133 3.43 16.01 -11.63
CA ASP A 133 2.12 16.57 -11.27
C ASP A 133 1.31 16.82 -12.55
N SER A 134 0.00 16.56 -12.49
CA SER A 134 -0.93 16.61 -13.62
C SER A 134 -0.63 15.59 -14.73
N SER A 135 0.09 14.50 -14.44
CA SER A 135 0.30 13.42 -15.42
C SER A 135 -0.98 12.66 -15.73
N MET A 136 -1.06 12.14 -16.96
CA MET A 136 -2.15 11.28 -17.39
C MET A 136 -1.91 9.83 -16.97
N VAL A 137 -2.91 9.21 -16.34
CA VAL A 137 -2.89 7.80 -15.87
C VAL A 137 -4.17 7.09 -16.29
N ARG A 138 -4.19 5.76 -16.17
CA ARG A 138 -5.31 4.90 -16.54
C ARG A 138 -5.82 4.12 -15.34
N GLU A 139 -7.03 3.59 -15.46
CA GLU A 139 -7.52 2.55 -14.55
C GLU A 139 -6.55 1.36 -14.53
N GLY A 140 -6.35 0.78 -13.35
CA GLY A 140 -5.46 -0.37 -13.11
C GLY A 140 -3.99 -0.01 -12.94
N ASP A 141 -3.61 1.25 -13.19
CA ASP A 141 -2.25 1.72 -12.95
C ASP A 141 -1.90 1.63 -11.45
N LEU A 142 -0.76 1.02 -11.14
CA LEU A 142 -0.27 0.87 -9.77
C LEU A 142 0.66 2.03 -9.40
N VAL A 143 0.19 2.92 -8.53
CA VAL A 143 0.92 4.11 -8.08
C VAL A 143 1.60 3.86 -6.74
N GLN A 144 2.89 4.10 -6.68
CA GLN A 144 3.69 4.11 -5.47
C GLN A 144 3.82 5.53 -4.93
N ILE A 145 3.34 5.77 -3.71
CA ILE A 145 3.41 7.09 -3.07
C ILE A 145 4.66 7.16 -2.19
N VAL A 146 5.41 8.25 -2.33
CA VAL A 146 6.59 8.60 -1.54
C VAL A 146 6.39 10.00 -0.98
N TYR A 147 6.62 10.17 0.31
CA TYR A 147 6.57 11.48 0.95
C TYR A 147 7.96 11.94 1.35
N LEU A 148 8.18 13.25 1.27
CA LEU A 148 9.33 13.93 1.86
C LEU A 148 8.79 14.88 2.92
N ALA A 149 9.04 14.58 4.19
CA ALA A 149 8.47 15.34 5.31
C ALA A 149 9.22 16.63 5.62
N ALA A 150 10.42 16.81 5.06
CA ALA A 150 11.35 17.87 5.44
C ALA A 150 11.54 17.93 6.96
N GLU A 151 11.23 19.07 7.60
CA GLU A 151 11.36 19.25 9.06
C GLU A 151 10.08 18.90 9.83
N GLN A 152 8.99 18.56 9.13
CA GLN A 152 7.70 18.31 9.76
C GLN A 152 7.64 16.90 10.36
N SER A 153 7.33 16.81 11.65
CA SER A 153 7.40 15.54 12.37
C SER A 153 6.12 14.70 12.33
N HIS A 154 5.00 15.28 11.91
CA HIS A 154 3.71 14.61 11.80
C HIS A 154 2.99 14.94 10.50
N GLY A 155 2.20 14.00 9.99
CA GLY A 155 1.39 14.25 8.81
C GLY A 155 0.41 13.13 8.44
N THR A 156 -0.33 13.40 7.38
CA THR A 156 -1.37 12.54 6.84
C THR A 156 -1.38 12.65 5.32
N ILE A 157 -1.69 11.55 4.64
CA ILE A 157 -1.86 11.50 3.19
C ILE A 157 -3.26 10.98 2.91
N PHE A 158 -4.05 11.77 2.20
CA PHE A 158 -5.35 11.41 1.68
C PHE A 158 -5.33 11.52 0.16
N SER A 159 -6.17 10.74 -0.51
CA SER A 159 -6.53 10.99 -1.89
C SER A 159 -8.04 11.15 -2.03
N VAL A 160 -8.46 11.86 -3.07
CA VAL A 160 -9.86 11.99 -3.45
C VAL A 160 -10.01 11.78 -4.95
N ASP A 161 -10.89 10.86 -5.33
CA ASP A 161 -11.15 10.52 -6.71
C ASP A 161 -12.14 11.52 -7.36
N GLY A 162 -12.37 11.41 -8.66
CA GLY A 162 -13.32 12.25 -9.36
C GLY A 162 -14.80 11.98 -9.06
N ARG A 163 -15.14 10.94 -8.28
CA ARG A 163 -16.47 10.70 -7.71
C ARG A 163 -16.62 11.31 -6.31
N GLY A 164 -15.52 11.75 -5.72
CA GLY A 164 -15.42 12.31 -4.38
C GLY A 164 -15.24 11.26 -3.29
N GLU A 165 -14.85 10.03 -3.63
CA GLU A 165 -14.43 9.03 -2.67
C GLU A 165 -13.08 9.40 -2.08
N VAL A 166 -13.02 9.48 -0.74
CA VAL A 166 -11.81 9.85 0.00
C VAL A 166 -11.12 8.61 0.54
N THR A 167 -9.85 8.43 0.17
CA THR A 167 -9.01 7.33 0.65
C THR A 167 -7.91 7.86 1.58
N GLN A 168 -7.81 7.28 2.78
CA GLN A 168 -6.71 7.56 3.72
C GLN A 168 -5.53 6.62 3.45
N HIS A 169 -4.40 7.16 2.98
CA HIS A 169 -3.17 6.41 2.71
C HIS A 169 -2.23 6.37 3.92
N LEU A 170 -2.14 7.49 4.66
CA LEU A 170 -1.31 7.62 5.85
C LEU A 170 -2.03 8.46 6.91
N PRO A 171 -2.09 8.03 8.19
CA PRO A 171 -1.77 6.67 8.66
C PRO A 171 -2.72 5.64 8.03
N ALA A 172 -2.33 4.37 7.96
CA ALA A 172 -3.21 3.32 7.40
C ALA A 172 -4.53 3.16 8.19
N ARG A 173 -4.54 3.54 9.47
CA ARG A 173 -5.69 3.57 10.38
C ARG A 173 -5.51 4.65 11.45
N GLY A 174 -6.61 5.02 12.09
CA GLY A 174 -6.62 5.97 13.20
C GLY A 174 -7.03 7.37 12.78
N LYS A 175 -7.27 8.23 13.78
CA LYS A 175 -7.80 9.59 13.63
C LYS A 175 -6.78 10.67 13.92
N LEU A 176 -5.52 10.30 14.17
CA LEU A 176 -4.42 11.21 14.47
C LEU A 176 -3.33 11.09 13.41
N ALA A 177 -2.68 12.21 13.11
CA ALA A 177 -1.57 12.25 12.18
C ALA A 177 -0.43 11.30 12.60
N ALA A 178 0.12 10.59 11.60
CA ALA A 178 1.23 9.67 11.78
C ALA A 178 2.51 10.44 12.11
N ARG A 179 3.43 9.80 12.84
CA ARG A 179 4.80 10.29 12.97
C ARG A 179 5.53 10.06 11.65
N LEU A 180 6.16 11.10 11.11
CA LEU A 180 6.88 11.05 9.85
C LEU A 180 8.38 10.80 10.06
N LYS A 181 9.02 10.17 9.08
CA LYS A 181 10.47 10.19 8.98
C LYS A 181 10.91 11.50 8.32
N THR A 182 11.70 12.29 9.03
CA THR A 182 12.22 13.59 8.56
C THR A 182 13.57 13.47 7.85
N ALA A 183 14.25 12.32 7.98
CA ALA A 183 15.49 12.05 7.28
C ALA A 183 15.19 11.37 5.93
N GLY A 184 15.27 12.14 4.84
CA GLY A 184 15.04 11.65 3.48
C GLY A 184 13.56 11.48 3.13
N GLY A 185 13.31 10.87 1.97
CA GLY A 185 11.97 10.42 1.59
C GLY A 185 11.65 9.05 2.17
N ASP A 186 10.38 8.80 2.45
CA ASP A 186 9.89 7.49 2.88
C ASP A 186 8.75 7.05 1.96
N THR A 187 8.76 5.77 1.64
CA THR A 187 7.79 5.16 0.73
C THR A 187 6.65 4.57 1.56
N LEU A 188 5.40 4.77 1.15
CA LEU A 188 4.33 3.98 1.74
C LEU A 188 4.56 2.51 1.40
N ASN A 189 4.36 1.59 2.34
CA ASN A 189 4.78 0.19 2.16
C ASN A 189 3.97 -0.59 1.09
N PHE A 190 3.07 0.08 0.36
CA PHE A 190 2.18 -0.51 -0.64
C PHE A 190 2.01 0.44 -1.84
N SER A 191 1.54 -0.13 -2.94
CA SER A 191 1.06 0.63 -4.10
C SER A 191 -0.45 0.73 -4.07
N TYR A 192 -0.96 1.86 -4.54
CA TYR A 192 -2.37 2.14 -4.71
C TYR A 192 -2.74 1.87 -6.16
N GLU A 193 -3.76 1.04 -6.39
CA GLU A 193 -4.28 0.80 -7.73
C GLU A 193 -5.32 1.86 -8.06
N LEU A 194 -5.13 2.55 -9.18
CA LEU A 194 -6.07 3.55 -9.65
C LEU A 194 -7.34 2.88 -10.17
N ASP A 195 -8.48 3.35 -9.69
CA ASP A 195 -9.80 2.93 -10.16
C ASP A 195 -10.20 3.60 -11.49
N ASP A 196 -11.42 3.33 -11.93
CA ASP A 196 -12.05 3.91 -13.12
C ASP A 196 -12.71 5.29 -12.84
N ALA A 197 -12.37 5.95 -11.73
CA ALA A 197 -12.94 7.25 -11.41
C ALA A 197 -12.65 8.24 -12.53
N PRO A 198 -13.64 9.05 -12.95
CA PRO A 198 -13.47 9.93 -14.07
C PRO A 198 -12.59 11.11 -13.66
N ARG A 199 -12.04 11.79 -14.66
CA ARG A 199 -11.38 13.10 -14.53
C ARG A 199 -10.03 13.08 -13.79
N TRP A 200 -9.98 12.83 -12.49
CA TRP A 200 -8.74 12.94 -11.71
C TRP A 200 -8.73 12.10 -10.43
N GLU A 201 -7.53 11.95 -9.88
CA GLU A 201 -7.24 11.57 -8.49
C GLU A 201 -6.34 12.66 -7.88
N GLN A 202 -6.73 13.23 -6.74
CA GLN A 202 -5.96 14.29 -6.07
C GLN A 202 -5.41 13.80 -4.75
N PHE A 203 -4.10 13.91 -4.53
CA PHE A 203 -3.41 13.50 -3.33
C PHE A 203 -3.05 14.72 -2.49
N TYR A 204 -3.54 14.74 -1.25
CA TYR A 204 -3.27 15.77 -0.25
C TYR A 204 -2.29 15.25 0.79
N PHE A 205 -1.13 15.90 0.91
CA PHE A 205 -0.18 15.68 1.98
C PHE A 205 -0.18 16.86 2.95
N ILE A 206 -0.66 16.62 4.17
CA ILE A 206 -0.80 17.65 5.20
C ILE A 206 0.16 17.32 6.34
N THR A 207 0.94 18.32 6.77
CA THR A 207 2.01 18.13 7.76
C THR A 207 2.05 19.24 8.80
N ALA A 208 2.58 18.92 9.97
CA ALA A 208 2.77 19.83 11.10
C ALA A 208 3.88 19.34 12.06
N ASP A 209 4.33 20.25 12.93
CA ASP A 209 5.37 19.96 13.93
C ASP A 209 4.87 19.07 15.08
N THR A 210 3.55 18.94 15.25
CA THR A 210 2.90 18.16 16.30
C THR A 210 1.77 17.30 15.74
N SER A 211 1.45 16.17 16.38
CA SER A 211 0.29 15.36 16.02
C SER A 211 -1.01 16.18 16.04
N PHE A 212 -1.96 15.82 15.18
CA PHE A 212 -3.22 16.53 14.99
C PHE A 212 -4.35 15.57 14.60
N ASP A 213 -5.59 15.99 14.85
CA ASP A 213 -6.80 15.26 14.46
C ASP A 213 -7.03 15.33 12.95
N LEU A 214 -7.35 14.21 12.33
CA LEU A 214 -7.59 14.08 10.89
C LEU A 214 -8.99 14.53 10.47
N MET A 215 -9.97 14.51 11.37
CA MET A 215 -11.37 14.81 11.07
C MET A 215 -11.59 16.22 10.51
N PRO A 216 -10.91 17.29 10.98
CA PRO A 216 -10.98 18.61 10.33
C PRO A 216 -10.40 18.62 8.91
N VAL A 217 -9.36 17.81 8.64
CA VAL A 217 -8.72 17.72 7.33
C VAL A 217 -9.63 16.97 6.35
N GLU A 218 -10.12 15.80 6.75
CA GLU A 218 -11.04 14.96 5.97
C GLU A 218 -12.30 15.74 5.59
N ARG A 219 -12.89 16.50 6.53
CA ARG A 219 -14.05 17.35 6.23
C ARG A 219 -13.78 18.40 5.15
N GLU A 220 -12.60 19.01 5.14
CA GLU A 220 -12.23 19.98 4.10
C GLU A 220 -12.00 19.30 2.74
N ILE A 221 -11.42 18.08 2.73
CA ILE A 221 -11.26 17.30 1.50
C ILE A 221 -12.63 16.93 0.93
N VAL A 222 -13.54 16.40 1.75
CA VAL A 222 -14.91 16.06 1.33
C VAL A 222 -15.64 17.29 0.79
N ARG A 223 -15.47 18.45 1.43
CA ARG A 223 -16.05 19.72 0.96
C ARG A 223 -15.55 20.11 -0.43
N LEU A 224 -14.29 19.80 -0.75
CA LEU A 224 -13.62 20.14 -2.00
C LEU A 224 -13.59 18.99 -3.02
N ALA A 225 -14.22 17.85 -2.72
CA ALA A 225 -14.10 16.63 -3.49
C ALA A 225 -14.52 16.78 -4.97
N SER A 226 -15.44 17.71 -5.25
CA SER A 226 -15.89 18.03 -6.61
C SER A 226 -15.04 19.08 -7.33
N GLU A 227 -14.10 19.73 -6.64
CA GLU A 227 -13.26 20.82 -7.14
C GLU A 227 -11.84 20.30 -7.48
N GLU A 228 -11.42 20.51 -8.73
CA GLU A 228 -10.03 20.29 -9.14
C GLU A 228 -9.11 21.33 -8.48
N GLY A 229 -7.97 20.91 -7.94
CA GLY A 229 -6.95 21.82 -7.42
C GLY A 229 -7.31 22.51 -6.09
N GLY A 230 -8.39 22.06 -5.41
CA GLY A 230 -8.92 22.74 -4.24
C GLY A 230 -7.91 22.85 -3.09
N LYS A 231 -7.54 24.07 -2.69
CA LYS A 231 -6.66 24.29 -1.52
C LYS A 231 -7.45 24.15 -0.22
N LEU A 232 -7.00 23.27 0.68
CA LEU A 232 -7.68 23.04 1.96
C LEU A 232 -7.60 24.29 2.84
N ARG A 233 -8.72 24.66 3.46
CA ARG A 233 -8.80 25.80 4.39
C ARG A 233 -8.40 25.36 5.79
N LEU A 234 -7.10 25.13 5.97
CA LEU A 234 -6.53 24.70 7.24
C LEU A 234 -5.83 25.86 7.99
N PRO A 235 -5.72 25.79 9.33
CA PRO A 235 -4.91 26.73 10.10
C PRO A 235 -3.48 26.86 9.56
N VAL A 236 -2.90 28.06 9.67
CA VAL A 236 -1.58 28.42 9.09
C VAL A 236 -0.42 27.53 9.57
N LYS A 237 -0.57 26.88 10.73
CA LYS A 237 0.40 25.93 11.27
C LYS A 237 0.58 24.67 10.40
N PHE A 238 -0.35 24.39 9.50
CA PHE A 238 -0.28 23.24 8.61
C PHE A 238 0.41 23.61 7.30
N LYS A 239 1.35 22.77 6.87
CA LYS A 239 1.85 22.76 5.49
C LYS A 239 1.01 21.78 4.68
N GLN A 240 0.67 22.16 3.45
CA GLN A 240 -0.10 21.31 2.54
C GLN A 240 0.60 21.23 1.18
N HIS A 241 0.63 20.04 0.62
CA HIS A 241 1.05 19.79 -0.75
C HIS A 241 -0.05 19.00 -1.46
N LEU A 242 -0.34 19.39 -2.68
CA LEU A 242 -1.33 18.77 -3.55
C LEU A 242 -0.59 18.20 -4.76
N PHE A 243 -0.95 16.98 -5.14
CA PHE A 243 -0.48 16.33 -6.36
C PHE A 243 -1.70 15.78 -7.10
N ILE A 244 -1.83 16.07 -8.39
CA ILE A 244 -3.00 15.68 -9.19
C ILE A 244 -2.55 14.70 -10.27
N LEU A 245 -3.33 13.64 -10.48
CA LEU A 245 -3.23 12.77 -11.64
C LEU A 245 -4.53 12.88 -12.46
N PHE A 246 -4.42 13.11 -13.76
CA PHE A 246 -5.57 13.11 -14.65
C PHE A 246 -5.84 11.70 -15.19
N LYS A 247 -7.11 11.32 -15.27
CA LYS A 247 -7.54 10.02 -15.77
C LYS A 247 -7.80 10.14 -17.26
N ALA A 248 -7.16 9.29 -18.06
CA ALA A 248 -7.42 9.26 -19.49
C ALA A 248 -8.90 8.95 -19.74
N ALA A 249 -9.56 9.74 -20.58
CA ALA A 249 -10.88 9.36 -21.07
C ALA A 249 -10.75 7.97 -21.72
N GLY A 250 -11.57 7.02 -21.30
CA GLY A 250 -11.66 5.74 -22.00
C GLY A 250 -11.92 6.03 -23.47
N ASN A 251 -11.13 5.42 -24.37
CA ASN A 251 -11.44 5.50 -25.79
C ASN A 251 -12.83 4.90 -25.99
N GLU A 252 -13.81 5.72 -26.37
CA GLU A 252 -15.14 5.28 -26.84
C GLU A 252 -15.04 4.33 -28.04
#